data_AF-A0A520FYX3-F1
#
_entry.id   AF-A0A520FYX3-F1
#
_cell.length_a   1.000
_cell.length_b   1.000
_cell.length_c   1.000
_cell.angle_alpha   90.00
_cell.angle_beta   90.00
_cell.angle_gamma   90.00
#
_symmetry.space_group_name_H-M   'P 1'
#
loop_
_entity.id
_entity.type
_entity.pdbx_description
1 polymer ?
#
loop_
_entity_poly.entity_id
_entity_poly.type
_entity_poly.pdbx_seq_one_letter_code
_entity_poly.pdbx_strand_id
1 'polypeptide(L)'
;RSSMDGLDTLSFPSNCRVTPIEMYELAVPILIERKELIPDSGGPGKYRGGLGQRGEMRNLSDREMNIYLSTEHVKHPCHGVLGGQAGRNGAVLHDGKAIFPKGRLVLAPGERLLIELPGGGGWGEAQDRPRELVEDDLRQGLISAEGARADYGYVSAPAAAAGVTDEVVA
;
A
#
# COMPACT_ATOMS: atom_id res chain seq x y z
N ARG A 1 -13.55 -5.26 -7.63
CA ARG A 1 -14.73 -5.06 -8.52
C ARG A 1 -14.83 -6.29 -9.42
N SER A 2 -15.97 -6.57 -10.07
CA SER A 2 -16.14 -7.83 -10.83
C SER A 2 -15.55 -7.84 -12.25
N SER A 3 -15.07 -6.70 -12.74
CA SER A 3 -14.55 -6.54 -14.11
C SER A 3 -13.21 -5.81 -14.21
N MET A 4 -12.66 -5.35 -13.08
CA MET A 4 -11.40 -4.60 -13.03
C MET A 4 -10.85 -4.57 -11.60
N ASP A 5 -9.59 -4.20 -11.48
CA ASP A 5 -8.92 -4.01 -10.20
C ASP A 5 -9.57 -2.89 -9.36
N GLY A 6 -9.36 -2.98 -8.05
CA GLY A 6 -9.72 -1.92 -7.12
C GLY A 6 -8.91 -0.66 -7.37
N LEU A 7 -9.50 0.49 -7.07
CA LEU A 7 -8.78 1.76 -7.10
C LEU A 7 -7.90 1.86 -5.85
N ASP A 8 -6.61 2.12 -6.05
CA ASP A 8 -5.65 2.26 -4.96
C ASP A 8 -5.97 3.51 -4.14
N THR A 9 -5.86 3.40 -2.82
CA THR A 9 -6.04 4.53 -1.88
C THR A 9 -7.39 5.25 -1.98
N LEU A 10 -8.42 4.56 -2.49
CA LEU A 10 -9.75 5.11 -2.60
C LEU A 10 -10.39 5.27 -1.21
N SER A 11 -10.74 6.50 -0.86
CA SER A 11 -11.66 6.75 0.24
C SER A 11 -13.06 6.31 -0.19
N PHE A 12 -13.63 5.30 0.47
CA PHE A 12 -15.01 4.86 0.29
C PHE A 12 -15.71 4.93 1.66
N PRO A 13 -16.98 5.37 1.74
CA PRO A 13 -17.88 5.80 0.67
C PRO A 13 -17.67 7.26 0.20
N SER A 14 -16.74 8.00 0.81
CA SER A 14 -16.51 9.43 0.55
C SER A 14 -15.58 9.67 -0.63
N ASN A 15 -16.08 10.29 -1.71
CA ASN A 15 -15.27 10.67 -2.87
C ASN A 15 -14.38 11.91 -2.58
N CYS A 16 -13.40 11.76 -1.68
CA CYS A 16 -12.45 12.79 -1.30
C CYS A 16 -11.25 12.79 -2.25
N ARG A 17 -10.77 13.99 -2.61
CA ARG A 17 -9.49 14.13 -3.31
C ARG A 17 -8.33 14.00 -2.32
N VAL A 18 -7.19 13.53 -2.81
CA VAL A 18 -5.94 13.56 -2.05
C VAL A 18 -5.51 15.01 -1.83
N THR A 19 -5.29 15.40 -0.58
CA THR A 19 -4.72 16.69 -0.23
C THR A 19 -3.19 16.67 -0.47
N PRO A 20 -2.62 17.67 -1.17
CA PRO A 20 -1.17 17.78 -1.36
C PRO A 20 -0.42 17.84 -0.03
N ILE A 21 0.80 17.28 0.01
CA ILE A 21 1.64 17.25 1.22
C ILE A 21 1.95 18.67 1.68
N GLU A 22 2.24 19.56 0.74
CA GLU A 22 2.62 20.95 1.00
C GLU A 22 1.53 21.70 1.77
N MET A 23 0.25 21.37 1.53
CA MET A 23 -0.86 21.99 2.25
C MET A 23 -0.88 21.59 3.73
N TYR A 24 -0.46 20.36 4.07
CA TYR A 24 -0.33 19.94 5.46
C TYR A 24 0.84 20.61 6.15
N GLU A 25 2.01 20.63 5.52
CA GLU A 25 3.24 21.20 6.08
C GLU A 25 3.16 22.73 6.22
N LEU A 26 2.35 23.41 5.39
CA LEU A 26 2.04 24.82 5.55
C LEU A 26 1.06 25.10 6.70
N ALA A 27 0.11 24.18 6.94
CA ALA A 27 -0.98 24.41 7.90
C ALA A 27 -0.57 24.11 9.35
N VAL A 28 0.32 23.13 9.55
CA VAL A 28 0.78 22.69 10.87
C VAL A 28 2.27 22.36 10.85
N PRO A 29 3.00 22.52 11.97
CA PRO A 29 4.44 22.32 12.05
C PRO A 29 4.81 20.83 12.05
N ILE A 30 4.56 20.16 10.92
CA ILE A 30 4.91 18.76 10.68
C ILE A 30 5.77 18.64 9.43
N LEU A 31 6.50 17.53 9.33
CA LEU A 31 7.14 17.07 8.10
C LEU A 31 6.57 15.71 7.73
N ILE A 32 6.11 15.55 6.49
CA ILE A 32 5.74 14.24 5.95
C ILE A 32 7.01 13.56 5.41
N GLU A 33 7.54 12.60 6.18
CA GLU A 33 8.76 11.88 5.82
C GLU A 33 8.50 10.80 4.77
N ARG A 34 7.27 10.25 4.71
CA ARG A 34 6.88 9.23 3.72
C ARG A 34 5.41 9.39 3.31
N LYS A 35 5.15 9.15 2.02
CA LYS A 35 3.79 8.94 1.47
C LYS A 35 3.87 8.03 0.25
N GLU A 36 3.56 6.77 0.42
CA GLU A 36 3.79 5.74 -0.61
C GLU A 36 2.66 4.70 -0.64
N LEU A 37 2.45 4.07 -1.80
CA LEU A 37 1.66 2.84 -1.86
C LEU A 37 2.39 1.74 -1.11
N ILE A 38 1.64 0.79 -0.57
CA ILE A 38 2.23 -0.36 0.11
C ILE A 38 2.15 -1.58 -0.81
N PRO A 39 3.27 -2.05 -1.39
CA PRO A 39 3.26 -3.23 -2.24
C PRO A 39 2.64 -4.44 -1.54
N ASP A 40 1.99 -5.31 -2.31
CA ASP A 40 1.33 -6.53 -1.83
C ASP A 40 0.20 -6.29 -0.80
N SER A 41 -0.25 -5.04 -0.60
CA SER A 41 -1.32 -4.75 0.36
C SER A 41 -2.72 -5.03 -0.18
N GLY A 42 -2.91 -4.93 -1.50
CA GLY A 42 -4.16 -5.24 -2.16
C GLY A 42 -4.45 -6.74 -2.14
N GLY A 43 -5.66 -7.13 -1.74
CA GLY A 43 -6.05 -8.52 -1.63
C GLY A 43 -5.93 -9.25 -2.98
N PRO A 44 -5.22 -10.38 -3.04
CA PRO A 44 -5.10 -11.17 -4.26
C PRO A 44 -6.44 -11.65 -4.81
N GLY A 45 -6.58 -11.67 -6.12
CA GLY A 45 -7.75 -12.19 -6.82
C GLY A 45 -7.61 -12.01 -8.33
N LYS A 46 -8.54 -12.56 -9.11
CA LYS A 46 -8.61 -12.32 -10.57
C LYS A 46 -8.50 -10.82 -10.86
N TYR A 47 -9.24 -10.04 -10.07
CA TYR A 47 -9.03 -8.60 -9.95
C TYR A 47 -8.54 -8.25 -8.55
N ARG A 48 -7.37 -7.62 -8.49
CA ARG A 48 -6.67 -7.25 -7.27
C ARG A 48 -7.45 -6.18 -6.51
N GLY A 49 -7.47 -6.27 -5.18
CA GLY A 49 -7.95 -5.18 -4.34
C GLY A 49 -7.05 -3.95 -4.44
N GLY A 50 -7.59 -2.73 -4.26
CA GLY A 50 -6.76 -1.52 -4.30
C GLY A 50 -5.68 -1.53 -3.21
N LEU A 51 -4.50 -0.98 -3.49
CA LEU A 51 -3.40 -0.90 -2.54
C LEU A 51 -3.75 0.07 -1.41
N GLY A 52 -3.28 -0.29 -0.21
CA GLY A 52 -3.14 0.61 0.92
C GLY A 52 -2.01 1.62 0.72
N GLN A 53 -1.93 2.58 1.64
CA GLN A 53 -0.93 3.64 1.62
C GLN A 53 -0.31 3.81 3.00
N ARG A 54 0.99 4.07 3.02
CA ARG A 54 1.73 4.44 4.21
C ARG A 54 1.97 5.94 4.18
N GLY A 55 1.66 6.61 5.29
CA GLY A 55 2.04 7.99 5.58
C GLY A 55 2.83 8.04 6.89
N GLU A 56 3.94 8.76 6.91
CA GLU A 56 4.73 9.00 8.12
C GLU A 56 4.93 10.50 8.30
N MET A 57 4.60 11.01 9.47
CA MET A 57 4.76 12.41 9.83
C MET A 57 5.61 12.56 11.09
N ARG A 58 6.40 13.64 11.13
CA ARG A 58 7.20 14.03 12.29
C ARG A 58 6.74 15.39 12.81
N ASN A 59 6.61 15.52 14.13
CA ASN A 59 6.35 16.81 14.77
C ASN A 59 7.62 17.67 14.73
N LEU A 60 7.56 18.84 14.08
CA LEU A 60 8.66 19.81 14.02
C LEU A 60 8.51 20.96 15.02
N SER A 61 7.38 21.05 15.73
CA SER A 61 7.20 22.10 16.74
C SER A 61 8.01 21.84 18.00
N ASP A 62 8.14 22.87 18.81
CA ASP A 62 8.68 22.82 20.17
C ASP A 62 7.64 22.39 21.21
N ARG A 63 6.44 21.97 20.78
CA ARG A 63 5.29 21.63 21.63
C ARG A 63 4.69 20.28 21.28
N GLU A 64 3.89 19.76 22.21
CA GLU A 64 3.09 18.57 21.96
C GLU A 64 1.95 18.85 20.98
N MET A 65 1.68 17.90 20.09
CA MET A 65 0.55 17.94 19.15
C MET A 65 -0.49 16.90 19.53
N ASN A 66 -1.77 17.32 19.58
CA ASN A 66 -2.88 16.40 19.75
C ASN A 66 -3.36 15.89 18.39
N ILE A 67 -3.36 14.57 18.23
CA ILE A 67 -3.81 13.90 17.02
C ILE A 67 -4.99 13.01 17.38
N TYR A 68 -6.09 13.15 16.65
CA TYR A 68 -7.27 12.31 16.80
C TYR A 68 -7.28 11.27 15.70
N LEU A 69 -7.18 10.01 16.11
CA LEU A 69 -7.12 8.85 15.23
C LEU A 69 -8.49 8.19 15.14
N SER A 70 -8.84 7.77 13.93
CA SER A 70 -10.03 6.98 13.63
C SER A 70 -9.73 5.96 12.52
N THR A 71 -8.58 5.30 12.63
CA THR A 71 -8.14 4.33 11.61
C THR A 71 -8.92 3.03 11.76
N GLU A 72 -9.47 2.53 10.65
CA GLU A 72 -10.26 1.30 10.59
C GLU A 72 -9.46 0.15 9.96
N HIS A 73 -10.01 -1.08 10.02
CA HIS A 73 -9.43 -2.29 9.42
C HIS A 73 -8.00 -2.64 9.87
N VAL A 74 -7.67 -2.34 11.13
CA VAL A 74 -6.39 -2.73 11.76
C VAL A 74 -6.42 -4.16 12.29
N LYS A 75 -7.61 -4.64 12.71
CA LYS A 75 -7.82 -6.02 13.19
C LYS A 75 -8.51 -6.91 12.17
N HIS A 76 -9.50 -6.38 11.47
CA HIS A 76 -10.32 -7.11 10.50
C HIS A 76 -10.11 -6.50 9.11
N PRO A 77 -9.47 -7.22 8.18
CA PRO A 77 -9.13 -6.67 6.88
C PRO A 77 -10.37 -6.51 6.01
N CYS A 78 -10.22 -5.80 4.90
CA CYS A 78 -11.20 -5.83 3.82
C CYS A 78 -11.26 -7.24 3.24
N HIS A 79 -12.40 -7.90 3.37
CA HIS A 79 -12.60 -9.25 2.86
C HIS A 79 -12.59 -9.29 1.33
N GLY A 80 -11.99 -10.33 0.75
CA GLY A 80 -12.16 -10.63 -0.66
C GLY A 80 -13.52 -11.29 -0.94
N VAL A 81 -13.84 -11.42 -2.22
CA VAL A 81 -15.16 -11.86 -2.68
C VAL A 81 -15.03 -12.87 -3.81
N LEU A 82 -15.90 -13.89 -3.82
CA LEU A 82 -15.91 -14.99 -4.80
C LEU A 82 -14.53 -15.66 -4.98
N GLY A 83 -13.86 -16.03 -3.88
CA GLY A 83 -12.53 -16.64 -3.92
C GLY A 83 -11.37 -15.64 -3.83
N GLY A 84 -11.65 -14.34 -3.97
CA GLY A 84 -10.67 -13.30 -3.69
C GLY A 84 -10.22 -13.33 -2.24
N GLN A 85 -8.94 -13.03 -2.02
CA GLN A 85 -8.31 -12.98 -0.71
C GLN A 85 -8.48 -11.60 -0.06
N ALA A 86 -8.33 -11.57 1.26
CA ALA A 86 -8.40 -10.32 2.02
C ALA A 86 -7.19 -9.42 1.72
N GLY A 87 -7.41 -8.10 1.77
CA GLY A 87 -6.32 -7.14 1.74
C GLY A 87 -5.54 -7.12 3.05
N ARG A 88 -4.39 -6.47 3.06
CA ARG A 88 -3.60 -6.27 4.27
C ARG A 88 -4.34 -5.37 5.25
N ASN A 89 -4.20 -5.68 6.55
CA ASN A 89 -4.64 -4.79 7.62
C ASN A 89 -3.89 -3.44 7.58
N GLY A 90 -4.57 -2.41 8.07
CA GLY A 90 -3.93 -1.15 8.42
C GLY A 90 -3.13 -1.27 9.73
N ALA A 91 -2.36 -0.25 10.04
CA ALA A 91 -1.60 -0.16 11.28
C ALA A 91 -1.39 1.30 11.69
N VAL A 92 -1.17 1.52 12.98
CA VAL A 92 -0.76 2.82 13.51
C VAL A 92 0.41 2.60 14.45
N LEU A 93 1.53 3.29 14.18
CA LEU A 93 2.75 3.20 14.95
C LEU A 93 3.13 4.59 15.48
N HIS A 94 3.44 4.66 16.77
CA HIS A 94 4.03 5.83 17.43
C HIS A 94 5.49 5.50 17.75
N ASP A 95 6.41 6.23 17.09
CA ASP A 95 7.85 6.01 17.16
C ASP A 95 8.26 4.53 16.99
N GLY A 96 7.69 3.90 15.96
CA GLY A 96 7.92 2.49 15.61
C GLY A 96 7.15 1.47 16.45
N LYS A 97 6.38 1.89 17.47
CA LYS A 97 5.59 0.98 18.31
C LYS A 97 4.14 0.99 17.91
N ALA A 98 3.56 -0.20 17.69
CA ALA A 98 2.13 -0.31 17.40
C ALA A 98 1.27 0.20 18.57
N ILE A 99 0.27 1.01 18.25
CA ILE A 99 -0.67 1.57 19.24
C ILE A 99 -2.12 1.27 18.86
N PHE A 100 -3.04 1.55 19.78
CA PHE A 100 -4.46 1.45 19.49
C PHE A 100 -4.86 2.49 18.41
N PRO A 101 -5.56 2.10 17.34
CA PRO A 101 -5.72 2.93 16.15
C PRO A 101 -6.80 4.01 16.25
N LYS A 102 -7.41 4.19 17.43
CA LYS A 102 -8.51 5.14 17.67
C LYS A 102 -8.29 5.96 18.92
N GLY A 103 -8.74 7.20 18.90
CA GLY A 103 -8.72 8.10 20.05
C GLY A 103 -7.61 9.15 19.96
N ARG A 104 -7.31 9.77 21.09
CA ARG A 104 -6.33 10.86 21.19
C ARG A 104 -4.92 10.29 21.38
N LEU A 105 -4.03 10.68 20.49
CA LEU A 105 -2.59 10.54 20.63
C LEU A 105 -1.97 11.91 20.90
N VAL A 106 -0.96 11.95 21.77
CA VAL A 106 -0.10 13.12 21.97
C VAL A 106 1.24 12.82 21.33
N LEU A 107 1.65 13.64 20.36
CA LEU A 107 2.91 13.49 19.63
C LEU A 107 3.89 14.57 20.11
N ALA A 108 4.95 14.18 20.80
CA ALA A 108 5.94 15.11 21.32
C ALA A 108 6.86 15.67 20.21
N PRO A 109 7.59 16.76 20.47
CA PRO A 109 8.58 17.30 19.54
C PRO A 109 9.56 16.22 19.02
N GLY A 110 9.71 16.14 17.70
CA GLY A 110 10.63 15.21 17.03
C GLY A 110 10.12 13.77 16.88
N GLU A 111 9.02 13.39 17.55
CA GLU A 111 8.44 12.05 17.44
C GLU A 111 7.72 11.83 16.10
N ARG A 112 7.56 10.55 15.75
CA ARG A 112 6.95 10.10 14.50
C ARG A 112 5.63 9.39 14.72
N LEU A 113 4.68 9.69 13.85
CA LEU A 113 3.46 8.94 13.69
C LEU A 113 3.42 8.34 12.29
N LEU A 114 3.36 7.02 12.23
CA LEU A 114 3.19 6.27 10.99
C LEU A 114 1.79 5.67 10.95
N ILE A 115 1.08 5.92 9.86
CA ILE A 115 -0.26 5.38 9.59
C ILE A 115 -0.18 4.58 8.31
N GLU A 116 -0.58 3.32 8.39
CA GLU A 116 -0.77 2.44 7.24
C GLU A 116 -2.26 2.22 7.03
N LEU A 117 -2.76 2.64 5.89
CA LEU A 117 -4.12 2.38 5.46
C LEU A 117 -4.22 0.94 4.92
N PRO A 118 -5.34 0.26 5.18
CA PRO A 118 -5.56 -1.11 4.72
C PRO A 118 -5.60 -1.19 3.19
N GLY A 119 -5.31 -2.37 2.65
CA GLY A 119 -5.65 -2.68 1.26
C GLY A 119 -7.10 -3.14 1.11
N GLY A 120 -7.63 -3.03 -0.10
CA GLY A 120 -8.94 -3.58 -0.45
C GLY A 120 -8.90 -5.11 -0.61
N GLY A 121 -10.05 -5.77 -0.51
CA GLY A 121 -10.16 -7.20 -0.81
C GLY A 121 -10.15 -7.50 -2.31
N GLY A 122 -9.59 -8.64 -2.69
CA GLY A 122 -9.57 -9.13 -4.07
C GLY A 122 -10.92 -9.66 -4.53
N TRP A 123 -11.08 -9.84 -5.84
CA TRP A 123 -12.27 -10.42 -6.45
C TRP A 123 -11.90 -11.60 -7.35
N GLY A 124 -12.57 -12.74 -7.17
CA GLY A 124 -12.29 -13.95 -7.96
C GLY A 124 -11.03 -14.68 -7.49
N GLU A 125 -10.82 -15.90 -7.97
CA GLU A 125 -9.61 -16.68 -7.70
C GLU A 125 -8.37 -15.97 -8.25
N ALA A 126 -7.31 -15.85 -7.45
CA ALA A 126 -6.06 -15.20 -7.87
C ALA A 126 -5.41 -15.90 -9.07
N GLN A 127 -5.64 -17.21 -9.19
CA GLN A 127 -5.08 -18.05 -10.27
C GLN A 127 -5.72 -17.76 -11.63
N ASP A 128 -6.90 -17.10 -11.63
CA ASP A 128 -7.58 -16.65 -12.85
C ASP A 128 -7.10 -15.27 -13.31
N ARG A 129 -6.19 -14.61 -12.58
CA ARG A 129 -5.63 -13.32 -12.97
C ARG A 129 -4.80 -13.49 -14.24
N PRO A 130 -5.07 -12.71 -15.31
CA PRO A 130 -4.27 -12.76 -16.53
C PRO A 130 -2.79 -12.45 -16.23
N ARG A 131 -1.89 -13.26 -16.80
CA ARG A 131 -0.44 -13.11 -16.64
C ARG A 131 0.05 -11.69 -16.94
N GLU A 132 -0.48 -11.06 -17.99
CA GLU A 132 -0.12 -9.71 -18.41
C GLU A 132 -0.40 -8.66 -17.32
N LEU A 133 -1.46 -8.84 -16.53
CA LEU A 133 -1.78 -7.92 -15.42
C LEU A 133 -0.83 -8.13 -14.23
N VAL A 134 -0.40 -9.37 -13.98
CA VAL A 134 0.62 -9.66 -12.96
C VAL A 134 1.96 -9.02 -13.36
N GLU A 135 2.34 -9.11 -14.64
CA GLU A 135 3.56 -8.50 -15.17
C GLU A 135 3.51 -6.96 -15.15
N ASP A 136 2.33 -6.37 -15.36
CA ASP A 136 2.11 -4.94 -15.19
C ASP A 136 2.23 -4.50 -13.73
N ASP A 137 1.58 -5.21 -12.80
CA ASP A 137 1.69 -4.93 -11.37
C ASP A 137 3.15 -5.01 -10.89
N LEU A 138 3.93 -6.00 -11.37
CA LEU A 138 5.35 -6.16 -11.08
C LEU A 138 6.18 -4.99 -11.61
N ARG A 139 5.95 -4.60 -12.87
CA ARG A 139 6.64 -3.47 -13.49
C ARG A 139 6.37 -2.16 -12.77
N GLN A 140 5.15 -1.98 -12.26
CA GLN A 140 4.75 -0.80 -11.49
C GLN A 140 5.15 -0.87 -10.01
N GLY A 141 5.67 -2.00 -9.54
CA GLY A 141 6.02 -2.22 -8.13
C GLY A 141 4.81 -2.30 -7.20
N LEU A 142 3.62 -2.59 -7.73
CA LEU A 142 2.38 -2.74 -6.96
C LEU A 142 2.36 -4.08 -6.21
N ILE A 143 3.01 -5.09 -6.78
CA ILE A 143 3.28 -6.37 -6.13
C ILE A 143 4.78 -6.66 -6.20
N SER A 144 5.28 -7.42 -5.23
CA SER A 144 6.66 -7.92 -5.24
C SER A 144 6.78 -9.19 -6.07
N ALA A 145 8.01 -9.55 -6.44
CA ALA A 145 8.28 -10.85 -7.08
C ALA A 145 7.90 -12.04 -6.20
N GLU A 146 8.01 -11.87 -4.88
CA GLU A 146 7.59 -12.88 -3.91
C GLU A 146 6.06 -13.01 -3.88
N GLY A 147 5.33 -11.89 -3.78
CA GLY A 147 3.87 -11.85 -3.82
C GLY A 147 3.32 -12.40 -5.14
N ALA A 148 3.91 -12.02 -6.27
CA ALA A 148 3.52 -12.56 -7.58
C ALA A 148 3.57 -14.09 -7.62
N ARG A 149 4.63 -14.68 -7.06
CA ARG A 149 4.80 -16.15 -7.00
C ARG A 149 3.85 -16.79 -5.98
N ALA A 150 3.76 -16.23 -4.78
CA ALA A 150 2.98 -16.80 -3.68
C ALA A 150 1.46 -16.72 -3.93
N ASP A 151 1.00 -15.57 -4.42
CA ASP A 151 -0.43 -15.26 -4.50
C ASP A 151 -1.05 -15.63 -5.85
N TYR A 152 -0.28 -15.50 -6.95
CA TYR A 152 -0.78 -15.70 -8.31
C TYR A 152 -0.13 -16.88 -9.04
N GLY A 153 0.79 -17.60 -8.39
CA GLY A 153 1.52 -18.70 -9.03
C GLY A 153 2.42 -18.25 -10.19
N TYR A 154 2.83 -16.97 -10.20
CA TYR A 154 3.64 -16.43 -11.29
C TYR A 154 5.04 -17.05 -11.31
N VAL A 155 5.46 -17.51 -12.49
CA VAL A 155 6.81 -17.97 -12.76
C VAL A 155 7.42 -17.09 -13.84
N SER A 156 8.50 -16.39 -13.50
CA SER A 156 9.24 -15.58 -14.47
C SER A 156 9.77 -16.48 -15.58
N ALA A 157 9.67 -16.03 -16.84
CA ALA A 157 10.40 -16.68 -17.91
C ALA A 157 11.90 -16.72 -17.55
N PRO A 158 12.64 -17.78 -17.89
CA PRO A 158 14.08 -17.78 -17.74
C PRO A 158 14.65 -16.57 -18.49
N ALA A 159 15.55 -15.82 -17.85
CA ALA A 159 16.25 -14.73 -18.52
C ALA A 159 16.91 -15.32 -19.78
N ALA A 160 16.51 -14.85 -20.96
CA ALA A 160 17.18 -15.22 -22.19
C ALA A 160 18.65 -14.83 -22.01
N ALA A 161 19.56 -15.82 -22.10
CA ALA A 161 20.99 -15.58 -22.00
C ALA A 161 21.33 -14.46 -23.00
N ALA A 162 21.79 -13.33 -22.49
CA ALA A 162 22.27 -12.23 -23.31
C ALA A 162 23.42 -12.78 -24.15
N GLY A 163 23.15 -13.09 -25.41
CA GLY A 163 24.15 -13.52 -26.38
C GLY A 163 25.11 -12.36 -26.58
N VAL A 164 26.26 -12.41 -25.91
CA VAL A 164 27.41 -11.56 -26.23
C VAL A 164 27.87 -12.00 -27.61
N THR A 165 27.48 -11.27 -28.64
CA THR A 165 28.11 -11.34 -29.95
C THR A 165 29.39 -10.51 -29.86
N ASP A 166 30.52 -11.18 -29.63
CA ASP A 166 31.84 -10.61 -29.89
C ASP A 166 31.99 -10.45 -31.42
N GLU A 167 31.71 -9.24 -31.91
CA GLU A 167 32.19 -8.83 -33.23
C GLU A 167 33.69 -8.58 -33.15
N VAL A 168 34.46 -9.59 -33.57
CA VAL A 168 35.88 -9.48 -33.88
C VAL A 168 36.01 -8.64 -35.15
N VAL A 169 36.41 -7.38 -35.01
CA VAL A 169 36.87 -6.56 -36.14
C VAL A 169 38.31 -6.93 -36.44
N ALA A 170 38.52 -7.51 -37.62
CA ALA A 170 39.81 -7.81 -38.23
C ALA A 170 40.45 -6.57 -38.87
#